data_AF-A0A1F7MXG3-F1
#
_entry.id   AF-A0A1F7MXG3-F1
#
_cell.length_a   1.000
_cell.length_b   1.000
_cell.length_c   1.000
_cell.angle_alpha   90.00
_cell.angle_beta   90.00
_cell.angle_gamma   90.00
#
_symmetry.space_group_name_H-M   'P 1'
#
loop_
_entity.id
_entity.type
_entity.pdbx_description
1 polymer ?
#
loop_
_entity_poly.entity_id
_entity_poly.type
_entity_poly.pdbx_seq_one_letter_code
_entity_poly.pdbx_strand_id
1 'polypeptide(L)' 'MAVPCAAAEAAKRFRRAADRLVSLIVDDAFTAVGTYYEDFSPVTDEDVVALLARAQQLAAPADPPEPGLRVSL' A
#
# COMPACT_ATOMS: atom_id res chain seq x y z
N MET A 1 -3.86 5.31 0.74
CA MET A 1 -3.83 3.93 0.20
C MET A 1 -3.31 3.97 -1.22
N ALA A 2 -2.41 3.04 -1.55
CA ALA A 2 -1.84 2.90 -2.88
C ALA A 2 -1.86 1.43 -3.28
N VAL A 3 -2.35 1.13 -4.48
CA VAL A 3 -2.41 -0.21 -5.04
C VAL A 3 -2.07 -0.16 -6.53
N PRO A 4 -1.55 -1.24 -7.14
CA PRO A 4 -1.24 -1.25 -8.56
C PRO A 4 -2.49 -1.34 -9.43
N CYS A 5 -3.46 -2.16 -9.04
CA CYS A 5 -4.74 -2.36 -9.74
C CYS A 5 -5.90 -2.42 -8.75
N ALA A 6 -7.11 -2.09 -9.22
CA ALA A 6 -8.32 -2.19 -8.42
C ALA A 6 -9.56 -2.42 -9.31
N ALA A 7 -10.52 -3.20 -8.80
CA ALA A 7 -11.88 -3.21 -9.35
C ALA A 7 -12.54 -1.84 -9.16
N ALA A 8 -13.32 -1.40 -10.13
CA ALA A 8 -14.01 -0.10 -10.09
C ALA A 8 -14.85 0.10 -8.81
N GLU A 9 -15.63 -0.91 -8.41
CA GLU A 9 -16.45 -0.84 -7.19
C GLU A 9 -15.60 -0.79 -5.91
N ALA A 10 -14.48 -1.52 -5.87
CA ALA A 10 -13.55 -1.44 -4.75
C ALA A 10 -12.92 -0.05 -4.66
N ALA A 11 -12.44 0.51 -5.78
CA ALA A 11 -11.87 1.85 -5.83
C ALA A 11 -12.88 2.91 -5.35
N LYS A 12 -14.15 2.81 -5.77
CA LYS A 12 -15.23 3.72 -5.33
C LYS A 12 -15.46 3.65 -3.82
N ARG A 13 -15.48 2.46 -3.22
CA ARG A 13 -15.62 2.28 -1.77
C ARG A 13 -14.42 2.87 -1.04
N PHE A 14 -13.22 2.58 -1.52
CA PHE A 14 -11.97 2.96 -0.87
C PHE A 14 -11.64 4.46 -0.98
N ARG A 15 -12.06 5.14 -2.06
CA ARG A 15 -12.01 6.61 -2.15
C ARG A 15 -12.78 7.32 -1.04
N ARG A 16 -13.76 6.66 -0.42
CA ARG A 16 -14.55 7.21 0.69
C ARG A 16 -13.95 6.88 2.06
N ALA A 17 -13.15 5.82 2.15
CA ALA A 17 -12.64 5.29 3.40
C ALA A 17 -11.22 5.76 3.73
N ALA A 18 -10.45 6.22 2.74
CA ALA A 18 -9.11 6.75 2.94
C ALA A 18 -9.02 8.21 2.50
N ASP A 19 -8.11 8.96 3.11
CA ASP A 19 -7.81 10.34 2.73
C ASP A 19 -7.42 10.46 1.26
N ARG A 20 -6.70 9.46 0.74
CA ARG A 20 -6.28 9.39 -0.66
C ARG A 20 -6.18 7.95 -1.15
N LEU A 21 -6.74 7.69 -2.33
CA LEU A 21 -6.52 6.46 -3.10
C LEU A 21 -5.70 6.79 -4.35
N VAL A 22 -4.63 6.03 -4.58
CA VAL A 22 -3.85 6.02 -5.83
C VAL A 22 -3.87 4.62 -6.40
N SER A 23 -4.32 4.46 -7.64
CA SER A 23 -4.27 3.21 -8.40
C SER A 23 -3.78 3.50 -9.80
N LEU A 24 -2.86 2.67 -10.33
CA LEU A 24 -2.40 2.81 -11.71
C LEU A 24 -3.47 2.33 -12.69
N ILE A 25 -4.17 1.25 -12.33
CA ILE A 25 -5.23 0.65 -13.13
C ILE A 25 -6.51 0.60 -12.28
N VAL A 26 -7.62 1.07 -12.84
CA VAL A 26 -8.96 0.85 -12.29
C VAL A 26 -9.78 0.24 -13.42
N ASP A 27 -10.22 -1.01 -13.25
CA ASP A 27 -10.85 -1.79 -14.31
C ASP A 27 -12.32 -2.09 -13.96
N ASP A 28 -13.22 -1.81 -14.90
CA ASP A 28 -14.66 -2.09 -14.79
C ASP A 28 -14.97 -3.57 -15.07
N ALA A 29 -14.10 -4.28 -15.80
CA ALA A 29 -14.19 -5.71 -16.11
C ALA A 29 -13.23 -6.55 -15.26
N PHE A 30 -12.90 -6.06 -14.06
CA PHE A 30 -11.94 -6.70 -13.16
C PHE A 30 -12.34 -8.14 -12.81
N THR A 31 -11.52 -9.11 -13.20
CA THR A 31 -11.78 -10.54 -12.92
C THR A 31 -10.94 -11.05 -11.76
N ALA A 32 -9.63 -10.85 -11.80
CA ALA A 32 -8.71 -11.26 -10.74
C ALA A 32 -7.42 -10.44 -10.75
N VAL A 33 -6.78 -10.29 -9.58
CA VAL A 33 -5.51 -9.54 -9.44
C VAL A 33 -4.39 -10.15 -10.29
N GLY A 34 -4.29 -11.47 -10.36
CA GLY A 34 -3.21 -12.15 -11.10
C GLY A 34 -3.20 -11.89 -12.60
N THR A 35 -4.33 -11.45 -13.19
CA THR A 35 -4.40 -11.15 -14.63
C THR A 35 -3.55 -9.95 -15.05
N TYR A 36 -3.13 -9.11 -14.08
CA TYR A 36 -2.31 -7.93 -14.32
C TYR A 36 -0.80 -8.19 -14.15
N TYR A 37 -0.40 -9.43 -13.84
CA TYR A 37 0.99 -9.81 -13.60
C TYR A 37 1.41 -10.94 -14.54
N GLU A 38 2.58 -10.81 -15.15
CA GLU A 38 3.19 -11.90 -15.91
C GLU A 38 3.64 -13.04 -14.99
N ASP A 39 4.14 -12.70 -13.80
CA ASP A 39 4.46 -13.63 -12.73
C ASP A 39 3.60 -13.31 -11.50
N PHE A 40 2.70 -14.25 -11.18
CA PHE A 40 1.86 -14.21 -9.99
C PHE A 40 2.10 -15.42 -9.09
N SER A 41 3.35 -15.89 -9.06
CA SER A 41 3.78 -16.95 -8.15
C SER A 41 3.50 -16.55 -6.69
N PRO A 42 3.09 -17.51 -5.83
CA PRO A 42 2.87 -17.24 -4.43
C PRO A 42 4.16 -16.78 -3.74
N VAL A 43 4.04 -15.80 -2.84
CA VAL A 43 5.11 -15.43 -1.91
C VAL A 43 5.07 -16.39 -0.72
N THR A 44 6.20 -17.04 -0.39
CA THR A 44 6.26 -18.00 0.72
C THR A 44 6.34 -17.31 2.07
N ASP A 45 6.01 -18.04 3.14
CA ASP A 45 6.15 -17.52 4.51
C ASP A 45 7.63 -17.19 4.82
N GLU A 46 8.57 -18.00 4.32
CA GLU A 46 10.01 -17.78 4.45
C GLU A 46 10.44 -16.47 3.77
N ASP A 47 9.94 -16.18 2.56
CA ASP A 47 10.22 -14.92 1.86
C ASP A 47 9.71 -13.72 2.66
N VAL A 48 8.50 -13.82 3.21
CA VAL A 48 7.90 -12.76 4.05
C VAL A 48 8.76 -12.50 5.28
N VAL A 49 9.16 -13.54 6.01
CA VAL A 49 10.00 -13.41 7.21
C VAL A 49 11.34 -12.76 6.87
N ALA A 50 11.98 -13.18 5.77
CA ALA A 50 13.25 -12.60 5.33
C ALA A 50 13.12 -11.10 4.98
N LEU A 51 12.05 -10.72 4.27
CA LEU A 51 11.78 -9.31 3.92
C LEU A 51 11.53 -8.45 5.15
N LEU A 52 10.77 -8.95 6.13
CA LEU A 52 10.49 -8.24 7.38
C LEU A 52 11.76 -8.06 8.22
N ALA A 53 12.63 -9.07 8.31
CA ALA A 53 13.91 -8.95 9.00
C ALA A 53 14.82 -7.89 8.34
N ARG A 54 14.87 -7.87 7.00
CA ARG A 54 15.61 -6.84 6.26
C ARG A 54 15.04 -5.44 6.46
N ALA A 55 13.71 -5.29 6.48
CA ALA A 55 13.07 -4.00 6.70
C ALA A 55 13.40 -3.40 8.08
N GLN A 56 13.52 -4.23 9.12
CA GLN A 56 13.94 -3.79 10.46
C GLN A 56 15.36 -3.21 10.48
N GLN A 57 16.26 -3.71 9.63
CA GLN A 57 17.63 -3.19 9.50
C GLN A 57 17.67 -1.86 8.73
N LEU A 58 16.71 -1.64 7.83
CA LEU A 58 16.59 -0.42 7.03
C LEU A 58 15.89 0.73 7.78
N ALA A 59 15.12 0.41 8.82
CA ALA A 59 14.54 1.40 9.71
C ALA A 59 15.64 2.06 10.55
N ALA A 60 16.19 3.18 10.06
CA ALA A 60 16.86 4.14 10.92
C ALA A 60 15.91 4.54 12.07
N PRO A 61 16.42 4.89 13.26
CA PRO A 61 15.56 5.45 14.30
C PRO A 61 14.77 6.62 13.70
N ALA A 62 13.44 6.53 13.76
CA ALA A 62 12.56 7.59 13.29
C ALA A 62 12.98 8.91 13.95
N ASP A 63 13.06 9.99 13.17
CA ASP A 63 13.16 11.34 13.73
C ASP A 63 12.02 11.48 14.76
N PRO A 64 12.31 11.98 15.98
CA PRO A 64 11.26 12.22 16.95
C PRO A 64 10.20 13.14 16.31
N PRO A 65 8.90 12.90 16.54
CA PRO A 65 7.85 13.73 15.97
C PRO A 65 8.14 15.19 16.32
N GLU A 66 8.23 16.06 15.31
CA GLU A 66 8.53 17.47 15.54
C GLU A 66 7.53 18.04 16.56
N PRO A 67 8.00 18.71 17.63
CA PRO A 67 7.11 19.28 18.63
C PRO A 67 6.17 20.26 17.95
N GLY A 68 4.87 19.94 18.04
CA GLY A 68 3.80 20.55 17.28
C GLY A 68 3.87 22.08 17.18
N LEU A 69 3.56 22.57 15.98
CA LEU A 69 3.35 23.96 15.62
C LEU A 69 2.62 24.72 16.75
N ARG A 70 3.35 25.58 17.47
CA ARG A 70 2.76 26.50 18.45
C ARG A 70 2.06 27.62 17.70
N VAL A 71 0.74 27.59 17.67
CA VAL A 71 -0.07 28.76 17.29
C VAL A 71 -0.08 29.69 18.50
N SER A 72 0.68 30.79 18.42
CA SER A 72 0.56 31.91 19.34
C SER A 72 -0.71 32.69 19.00
N LEU A 73 -1.58 32.87 19.99
CA LEU A 73 -2.73 33.78 19.97
C LEU A 73 -2.27 35.23 20.01
#